data_AF-A0A225DQ25-F1
#
_entry.id   AF-A0A225DQ25-F1
#
_cell.length_a   1.000
_cell.length_b   1.000
_cell.length_c   1.000
_cell.angle_alpha   90.00
_cell.angle_beta   90.00
_cell.angle_gamma   90.00
#
_symmetry.space_group_name_H-M   'P 1'
#
loop_
_entity.id
_entity.type
_entity.pdbx_description
1 polymer ?
#
loop_
_entity_poly.entity_id
_entity_poly.type
_entity_poly.pdbx_seq_one_letter_code
_entity_poly.pdbx_strand_id
1 'polypeptide(L)' 'MFNPRRQNWKRHFRWEITTLVGKTKTGIVTIYVLNINAPSRVSLRENLLFEGRFPPDE' A
#
# COMPACT_ATOMS: atom_id res chain seq x y z
N MET A 1 10.24 9.78 5.18
CA MET A 1 8.82 9.33 5.22
C MET A 1 8.05 10.03 4.10
N PHE A 2 7.01 9.39 3.54
CA PHE A 2 6.24 9.91 2.39
C PHE A 2 5.36 11.11 2.75
N ASN A 3 5.24 12.08 1.84
CA ASN A 3 4.37 13.25 1.97
C ASN A 3 3.37 13.29 0.79
N PRO A 4 2.09 12.92 1.01
CA PRO A 4 1.09 12.84 -0.06
C PRO A 4 0.77 14.19 -0.72
N ARG A 5 1.05 15.33 -0.07
CA ARG A 5 0.80 16.67 -0.66
C ARG A 5 1.89 17.11 -1.63
N ARG A 6 3.07 16.48 -1.61
CA ARG A 6 4.25 16.90 -2.39
C ARG A 6 4.84 15.78 -3.25
N GLN A 7 4.45 14.54 -3.01
CA GLN A 7 5.06 13.37 -3.63
C GLN A 7 4.02 12.52 -4.34
N ASN A 8 4.37 12.07 -5.55
CA ASN A 8 3.49 11.24 -6.38
C ASN A 8 3.42 9.80 -5.84
N TRP A 9 2.21 9.29 -5.62
CA TRP A 9 1.99 7.92 -5.11
C TRP A 9 2.61 6.84 -6.01
N LYS A 10 2.33 6.86 -7.33
CA LYS A 10 2.80 5.87 -8.32
C LYS A 10 4.33 5.81 -8.46
N ARG A 11 5.04 6.89 -8.07
CA ARG A 11 6.50 6.91 -7.95
C ARG A 11 7.00 6.08 -6.77
N HIS A 12 6.35 6.18 -5.62
CA HIS A 12 6.83 5.61 -4.36
C HIS A 12 6.28 4.22 -4.06
N PHE A 13 5.09 3.89 -4.56
CA PHE A 13 4.36 2.68 -4.22
C PHE A 13 3.77 1.97 -5.43
N ARG A 14 3.55 0.67 -5.28
CA ARG A 14 2.75 -0.17 -6.19
C ARG A 14 2.07 -1.26 -5.38
N TRP A 15 0.83 -1.59 -5.73
CA TRP A 15 0.14 -2.76 -5.19
C TRP A 15 0.69 -4.05 -5.82
N GLU A 16 0.93 -5.06 -4.98
CA GLU A 16 1.22 -6.43 -5.38
C GLU A 16 0.22 -7.33 -4.69
N ILE A 17 -0.84 -7.66 -5.44
CA ILE A 17 -2.05 -8.31 -4.93
C ILE A 17 -2.57 -7.48 -3.74
N THR A 18 -2.47 -7.99 -2.52
CA THR A 18 -2.97 -7.38 -1.27
C THR A 18 -1.83 -6.85 -0.42
N THR A 19 -0.66 -6.59 -0.98
CA THR A 19 0.48 -5.99 -0.26
C THR A 19 0.95 -4.70 -0.96
N LEU A 20 1.36 -3.70 -0.19
CA LEU A 20 1.97 -2.48 -0.75
C LEU A 20 3.48 -2.66 -0.84
N VAL A 21 4.04 -2.45 -2.03
CA VAL A 21 5.50 -2.51 -2.26
C VAL A 21 6.06 -1.10 -2.43
N GLY A 22 7.15 -0.82 -1.72
CA GLY A 22 7.87 0.44 -1.81
C GLY A 22 8.89 0.42 -2.95
N LYS A 23 8.76 1.32 -3.93
CA LYS A 23 9.68 1.46 -5.08
C LYS A 23 10.90 2.34 -4.78
N THR A 24 10.93 3.00 -3.62
CA THR A 24 11.97 3.95 -3.20
C THR A 24 12.25 3.79 -1.71
N LYS A 25 13.41 4.24 -1.22
CA LYS A 25 13.72 4.25 0.22
C LYS A 25 12.63 4.94 1.05
N THR A 26 12.08 6.05 0.56
CA THR A 26 10.95 6.74 1.20
C THR A 26 9.71 5.87 1.29
N GLY A 27 9.35 5.16 0.22
CA GLY A 27 8.18 4.27 0.20
C GLY A 27 8.38 3.06 1.12
N ILE A 28 9.55 2.42 1.05
CA ILE A 28 9.93 1.29 1.89
C ILE A 28 9.82 1.66 3.37
N VAL A 29 10.50 2.73 3.80
CA VAL A 29 10.44 3.21 5.20
C VAL A 29 9.02 3.59 5.60
N THR A 30 8.23 4.17 4.71
CA THR A 30 6.83 4.52 5.03
C THR A 30 6.00 3.27 5.30
N ILE A 31 6.14 2.21 4.49
CA ILE A 31 5.43 0.94 4.70
C ILE A 31 5.79 0.34 6.05
N TYR A 32 7.08 0.30 6.40
CA TYR A 32 7.55 -0.23 7.67
C TYR A 32 7.09 0.62 8.86
N VAL A 33 7.35 1.93 8.86
CA VAL A 33 7.04 2.84 9.98
C VAL A 33 5.54 2.91 10.24
N LEU A 34 4.71 2.93 9.20
CA LEU A 34 3.25 2.97 9.34
C LEU A 34 2.59 1.58 9.48
N ASN A 35 3.40 0.53 9.43
CA ASN A 35 2.96 -0.86 9.46
C ASN A 35 1.81 -1.13 8.46
N ILE A 36 1.97 -0.67 7.21
CA ILE A 36 0.90 -0.72 6.18
C ILE A 36 0.50 -2.17 5.88
N ASN A 37 1.49 -3.06 5.84
CA ASN A 37 1.30 -4.49 5.57
C ASN A 37 1.18 -5.32 6.85
N ALA A 38 0.66 -4.76 7.95
CA ALA A 38 0.31 -5.54 9.13
C ALA A 38 -0.59 -6.73 8.72
N PRO A 39 -0.42 -7.94 9.28
CA PRO A 39 -1.17 -9.13 8.85
C PRO A 39 -2.69 -8.92 8.80
N SER A 40 -3.27 -8.29 9.82
CA SER A 40 -4.71 -7.99 9.87
C SER A 40 -5.18 -7.07 8.73
N ARG A 41 -4.34 -6.12 8.29
CA ARG A 41 -4.65 -5.21 7.17
C ARG A 41 -4.51 -5.90 5.81
N VAL A 42 -3.60 -6.86 5.69
CA VAL A 42 -3.45 -7.68 4.47
C VAL A 42 -4.65 -8.61 4.37
N SER A 43 -5.01 -9.32 5.44
CA SER A 43 -6.19 -10.19 5.47
C SER A 43 -7.50 -9.44 5.18
N LEU A 44 -7.66 -8.21 5.69
CA LEU A 44 -8.80 -7.38 5.30
C LEU A 44 -8.84 -7.10 3.79
N ARG A 45 -7.70 -6.78 3.19
CA ARG A 45 -7.60 -6.53 1.75
C ARG A 45 -7.80 -7.80 0.91
N GLU A 46 -7.42 -8.97 1.42
CA GLU A 46 -7.72 -10.26 0.79
C GLU A 46 -9.23 -10.53 0.73
N ASN A 47 -9.96 -10.25 1.82
CA ASN A 47 -11.42 -10.34 1.81
C ASN A 47 -12.05 -9.35 0.82
N LEU A 48 -11.56 -8.11 0.79
CA LEU A 48 -12.04 -7.11 -0.16
C LEU A 48 -11.70 -7.48 -1.62
N LEU A 49 -10.55 -8.10 -1.87
CA LEU A 49 -10.19 -8.61 -3.19
C LEU A 49 -11.15 -9.72 -3.62
N PHE A 50 -11.49 -10.64 -2.71
CA PHE A 50 -12.47 -11.70 -2.96
C PHE A 50 -13.88 -11.13 -3.27
N GLU A 51 -14.26 -10.04 -2.60
CA GLU A 51 -15.49 -9.30 -2.89
C GLU A 51 -15.43 -8.45 -4.18
N GLY A 52 -14.29 -8.38 -4.87
CA GLY A 52 -14.10 -7.53 -6.05
C GLY A 52 -14.03 -6.03 -5.75
N ARG A 53 -13.72 -5.66 -4.49
CA ARG A 53 -13.67 -4.27 -3.98
C ARG A 53 -12.25 -3.77 -3.74
N PHE A 54 -11.24 -4.54 -4.15
CA PHE A 54 -9.83 -4.16 -4.04
C PHE A 54 -9.05 -4.56 -5.31
N PRO A 55 -8.13 -3.71 -5.81
CA PRO A 55 -7.86 -2.34 -5.36
C PRO A 55 -9.09 -1.43 -5.58
N PRO A 56 -9.25 -0.35 -4.81
CA PRO A 56 -10.32 0.61 -5.07
C PRO A 56 -10.15 1.23 -6.46
N ASP A 57 -11.26 1.56 -7.10
CA ASP A 57 -11.26 2.30 -8.38
C ASP A 57 -10.47 3.62 -8.24
N GLU A 58 -9.74 4.02 -9.29
CA GLU A 58 -9.00 5.31 -9.34
C GLU A 58 -9.93 6.52 -9.45
#